data_AF-A0A7Y5PCJ2-F1
#
_entry.id   AF-A0A7Y5PCJ2-F1
#
_cell.length_a   1.000
_cell.length_b   1.000
_cell.length_c   1.000
_cell.angle_alpha   90.00
_cell.angle_beta   90.00
_cell.angle_gamma   90.00
#
_symmetry.space_group_name_H-M   'P 1'
#
loop_
_entity.id
_entity.type
_entity.pdbx_description
1 polymer ?
#
loop_
_entity_poly.entity_id
_entity_poly.type
_entity_poly.pdbx_seq_one_letter_code
_entity_poly.pdbx_strand_id
1 'polypeptide(L)'
;ARPVRELRAFRRITVRPGETRSVELVLGPSDLALYRLDMRQVVEPGTFTLWAGGSSDATLSTTYRVVGDTLTLAPAPPRMR
;
A
#
# COMPACT_ATOMS: atom_id res chain seq x y z
N ALA A 1 3.26 -18.44 0.13
CA ALA A 1 2.92 -17.73 -1.12
C ALA A 1 2.64 -16.27 -0.80
N ARG A 2 3.05 -15.31 -1.65
CA ARG A 2 2.58 -13.91 -1.53
C ARG A 2 1.26 -13.74 -2.29
N PRO A 3 0.31 -12.97 -1.77
CA PRO A 3 -0.91 -12.68 -2.51
C PRO A 3 -0.59 -11.82 -3.75
N VAL A 4 -1.43 -11.92 -4.78
CA VAL A 4 -1.27 -11.12 -6.01
C VAL A 4 -1.51 -9.63 -5.74
N ARG A 5 -2.38 -9.31 -4.78
CA ARG A 5 -2.72 -7.95 -4.35
C ARG A 5 -2.90 -7.91 -2.83
N GLU A 6 -2.49 -6.81 -2.19
CA GLU A 6 -2.67 -6.58 -0.75
C GLU A 6 -3.36 -5.23 -0.53
N LEU A 7 -4.36 -5.18 0.35
CA LEU A 7 -5.00 -3.92 0.75
C LEU A 7 -4.02 -3.11 1.60
N ARG A 8 -3.64 -1.92 1.11
CA ARG A 8 -2.73 -1.01 1.81
C ARG A 8 -3.43 0.13 2.54
N ALA A 9 -4.48 0.69 1.93
CA ALA A 9 -5.21 1.80 2.51
C ALA A 9 -6.70 1.71 2.15
N PHE A 10 -7.56 2.17 3.05
CA PHE A 10 -8.99 2.33 2.79
C PHE A 10 -9.50 3.56 3.52
N ARG A 11 -10.55 4.18 2.97
CA ARG A 11 -11.25 5.29 3.62
C ARG A 11 -12.74 5.16 3.39
N ARG A 12 -13.51 5.12 4.47
CA ARG A 12 -14.97 5.22 4.41
C ARG A 12 -15.35 6.69 4.24
N ILE A 13 -16.12 6.99 3.21
CA ILE A 13 -16.65 8.34 2.97
C ILE A 13 -18.18 8.27 2.79
N THR A 14 -18.86 9.29 3.25
CA THR A 14 -20.29 9.51 2.97
C THR A 14 -20.40 10.56 1.89
N VAL A 15 -21.20 10.31 0.85
CA VAL A 15 -21.48 11.22 -0.27
C VAL A 15 -22.98 11.39 -0.42
N ARG A 16 -23.43 12.62 -0.68
CA ARG A 16 -24.83 12.93 -0.98
C ARG A 16 -25.14 12.62 -2.46
N PRO A 17 -26.43 12.46 -2.84
CA PRO A 17 -26.80 12.33 -4.24
C PRO A 17 -26.25 13.51 -5.09
N GLY A 18 -25.55 13.19 -6.18
CA GLY A 18 -24.92 14.17 -7.07
C GLY A 18 -23.61 14.80 -6.54
N GLU A 19 -23.15 14.43 -5.33
CA GLU A 19 -21.90 14.95 -4.77
C GLU A 19 -20.68 14.18 -5.30
N THR A 20 -19.66 14.92 -5.72
CA THR A 20 -18.34 14.36 -6.05
C THR A 20 -17.34 14.74 -4.95
N ARG A 21 -16.53 13.77 -4.50
CA ARG A 21 -15.46 13.99 -3.53
C ARG A 21 -14.13 13.47 -4.02
N SER A 22 -13.09 14.28 -3.86
CA SER A 22 -11.71 13.83 -4.00
C SER A 22 -11.28 13.08 -2.73
N VAL A 23 -10.66 11.92 -2.91
CA VAL A 23 -10.13 11.10 -1.82
C VAL A 23 -8.64 10.92 -2.03
N GLU A 24 -7.87 11.25 -1.00
CA GLU A 24 -6.43 11.00 -0.95
C GLU A 24 -6.16 9.80 -0.05
N LEU A 25 -5.35 8.86 -0.54
CA LEU A 25 -4.80 7.74 0.20
C LEU A 25 -3.28 7.86 0.13
N VAL A 26 -2.64 8.03 1.28
CA VAL A 26 -1.19 8.21 1.37
C VAL A 26 -0.55 6.85 1.63
N LEU A 27 0.47 6.50 0.84
CA LEU A 27 1.28 5.30 1.03
C LEU A 27 2.71 5.72 1.39
N GLY A 28 3.20 5.22 2.52
CA GLY A 28 4.58 5.37 2.94
C GLY A 28 5.43 4.13 2.65
N PRO A 29 6.75 4.17 2.93
CA PRO A 29 7.63 3.03 2.74
C PRO A 29 7.17 1.75 3.45
N SER A 30 6.59 1.86 4.65
CA SER A 30 6.05 0.71 5.39
C SER A 30 4.93 -0.03 4.65
N ASP A 31 4.17 0.68 3.81
CA ASP A 31 3.10 0.08 3.01
C ASP A 31 3.65 -0.71 1.82
N LEU A 32 4.92 -0.47 1.45
CA LEU A 32 5.61 -1.16 0.35
C LEU A 32 6.54 -2.26 0.87
N ALA A 33 6.64 -2.38 2.19
CA ALA A 33 7.62 -3.24 2.82
C ALA A 33 7.26 -4.71 2.72
N LEU A 34 8.30 -5.52 2.55
CA LEU A 34 8.25 -6.97 2.59
C LEU A 34 9.12 -7.49 3.73
N TYR A 35 8.73 -8.63 4.29
CA TYR A 35 9.56 -9.36 5.23
C TYR A 35 10.61 -10.17 4.47
N ARG A 36 11.88 -10.02 4.85
CA ARG A 36 12.97 -10.92 4.49
C ARG A 36 13.00 -12.13 5.43
N LEU A 37 13.83 -13.12 5.09
CA LEU A 37 14.00 -14.36 5.88
C LEU A 37 14.51 -14.10 7.30
N ASP A 38 15.20 -12.99 7.52
CA ASP A 38 15.69 -12.53 8.82
C ASP A 38 14.64 -11.75 9.63
N MET A 39 13.37 -11.79 9.20
CA MET A 39 12.23 -11.10 9.83
C MET A 39 12.35 -9.57 9.85
N ARG A 40 13.21 -8.98 9.01
CA ARG A 40 13.28 -7.53 8.83
C ARG A 40 12.33 -7.06 7.74
N GLN A 41 11.69 -5.92 7.98
CA GLN A 41 10.90 -5.22 6.97
C GLN A 41 11.83 -4.38 6.09
N VAL A 42 11.75 -4.59 4.77
CA VAL A 42 12.55 -3.86 3.80
C VAL A 42 11.69 -3.38 2.64
N VAL A 43 12.09 -2.29 2.00
CA VAL A 43 11.56 -1.85 0.72
C VAL A 43 12.64 -2.03 -0.32
N GLU A 44 12.41 -2.94 -1.26
CA GLU A 44 13.33 -3.22 -2.35
C GLU A 44 12.98 -2.36 -3.58
N PRO A 45 13.99 -1.88 -4.33
CA PRO A 45 13.77 -1.22 -5.60
C PRO A 45 13.01 -2.15 -6.56
N GLY A 46 12.02 -1.61 -7.25
CA GLY A 46 11.13 -2.43 -8.07
C GLY A 46 9.94 -1.66 -8.62
N THR A 47 9.21 -2.32 -9.52
CA THR A 47 7.96 -1.78 -10.06
C THR A 47 6.80 -2.36 -9.28
N PHE A 48 5.90 -1.48 -8.86
CA PHE A 48 4.69 -1.83 -8.14
C PHE A 48 3.48 -1.34 -8.93
N THR A 49 2.40 -2.11 -8.87
CA THR A 49 1.10 -1.72 -9.41
C THR A 49 0.17 -1.36 -8.27
N LEU A 50 -0.46 -0.20 -8.36
CA LEU A 50 -1.51 0.23 -7.46
C LEU A 50 -2.86 0.00 -8.12
N TRP A 51 -3.79 -0.57 -7.38
CA TRP A 51 -5.20 -0.68 -7.78
C TRP A 51 -6.06 0.12 -6.80
N ALA A 52 -7.08 0.80 -7.32
CA ALA A 52 -8.01 1.59 -6.51
C ALA A 52 -9.46 1.29 -6.91
N GLY A 53 -10.33 1.03 -5.94
CA GLY A 53 -11.74 0.76 -6.19
C GLY A 53 -12.49 0.33 -4.93
N GLY A 54 -13.78 0.02 -5.09
CA GLY A 54 -14.67 -0.39 -3.98
C GLY A 54 -14.57 -1.85 -3.57
N SER A 55 -13.81 -2.68 -4.28
CA SER A 55 -13.60 -4.11 -4.01
C SER A 55 -12.22 -4.58 -4.49
N SER A 56 -11.84 -5.82 -4.17
CA SER A 56 -10.60 -6.45 -4.64
C SER A 56 -10.53 -6.65 -6.16
N ASP A 57 -11.67 -6.62 -6.84
CA ASP A 57 -11.79 -6.78 -8.29
C ASP A 57 -11.55 -5.46 -9.07
N ALA A 58 -11.10 -4.42 -8.38
CA ALA A 58 -10.79 -3.13 -8.98
C ALA A 58 -9.88 -3.24 -10.21
N THR A 59 -10.22 -2.46 -11.25
CA THR A 59 -9.51 -2.41 -12.54
C THR A 59 -8.73 -1.11 -12.73
N LEU A 60 -9.17 -0.01 -12.12
CA LEU A 60 -8.43 1.25 -12.11
C LEU A 60 -7.08 1.01 -11.45
N SER A 61 -6.02 1.27 -12.21
CA SER A 61 -4.66 1.01 -11.77
C SER A 61 -3.65 1.96 -12.37
N THR A 62 -2.51 2.06 -11.71
CA THR A 62 -1.33 2.76 -12.19
C THR A 62 -0.07 2.02 -11.72
N THR A 63 1.05 2.24 -12.39
CA THR A 63 2.34 1.68 -12.01
C THR A 63 3.27 2.77 -11.52
N TYR A 64 4.13 2.43 -10.57
CA TYR A 64 5.21 3.31 -10.15
C TYR A 64 6.47 2.48 -9.86
N ARG A 65 7.61 3.16 -9.85
CA ARG A 65 8.92 2.54 -9.65
C ARG A 65 9.57 3.08 -8.39
N VAL A 66 9.94 2.19 -7.50
CA VAL A 66 10.87 2.46 -6.40
C VAL A 66 12.29 2.29 -6.93
N VAL A 67 13.14 3.29 -6.69
CA VAL A 67 14.54 3.36 -7.16
C VAL A 67 15.47 3.60 -5.98
N GLY A 68 16.78 3.41 -6.20
CA GLY A 68 17.81 3.58 -5.18
C GLY A 68 18.22 2.26 -4.55
N ASP A 69 18.72 2.32 -3.31
CA ASP A 69 19.12 1.15 -2.54
C ASP A 69 17.95 0.56 -1.73
N THR A 70 18.13 -0.67 -1.26
CA THR A 70 17.14 -1.31 -0.37
C THR A 70 17.06 -0.55 0.95
N LEU A 71 15.88 -0.05 1.28
CA LEU A 71 15.60 0.60 2.56
C LEU A 71 15.23 -0.45 3.60
N THR A 72 15.99 -0.54 4.69
CA THR A 72 15.60 -1.33 5.86
C THR A 72 14.80 -0.47 6.82
N LEU A 73 13.58 -0.89 7.15
CA LEU A 73 12.74 -0.15 8.07
C LEU A 73 13.08 -0.49 9.52
N ALA A 74 12.98 0.51 10.39
CA ALA A 74 13.03 0.29 11.82
C ALA A 74 11.91 -0.69 12.24
N PRO A 75 12.13 -1.55 13.25
CA PRO A 75 11.09 -2.44 13.74
C PRO A 75 9.86 -1.63 14.15
N ALA A 76 8.69 -2.04 13.67
CA ALA A 76 7.44 -1.39 14.01
C ALA A 76 7.25 -1.44 15.55
N PRO A 77 6.82 -0.34 16.20
CA PRO A 77 6.54 -0.37 17.61
C PRO A 77 5.47 -1.45 17.91
N PRO A 78 5.56 -2.16 19.04
CA PRO A 78 4.60 -3.18 19.39
C PRO A 78 3.20 -2.57 19.44
N ARG A 79 2.29 -3.06 18.58
CA ARG A 79 0.88 -2.67 18.63
C ARG A 79 0.22 -3.41 19.80
N MET A 80 0.08 -2.76 20.94
CA MET A 80 -0.88 -3.23 21.96
C MET A 80 -2.29 -3.05 21.39
N ARG A 81 -3.04 -4.15 21.36
CA ARG A 81 -4.47 -4.17 21.01
C ARG A 81 -5.31 -3.74 22.21
#